data_AF-A0A9N9C625-F1
#
_entry.id   AF-A0A9N9C625-F1
#
_cell.length_a   1.000
_cell.length_b   1.000
_cell.length_c   1.000
_cell.angle_alpha   90.00
_cell.angle_beta   90.00
_cell.angle_gamma   90.00
#
_symmetry.space_group_name_H-M   'P 1'
#
loop_
_entity.id
_entity.type
_entity.pdbx_description
1 polymer ?
#
loop_
_entity_poly.entity_id
_entity_poly.type
_entity_poly.pdbx_seq_one_letter_code
_entity_poly.pdbx_strand_id
1 'polypeptide(L)'
;MRTPTLTQSSKTYSTVKETLVEEQTNQAKSKHICQALTTRPPVLLSGSFNAVNVEMLPDWLYTQVFPNQVRDSPPHERVSISIHHLIQQGLYNKETEEFPPIDYFKLPELCGDSIAEHFWKIGEQQACDSRELAKGFAESELPDMPEEGKWVFNAGWTRYRGGDMSPEPVEYPEESVLCFDVETLLSDSDYALIACAASSQAWYVWLSPRLIEYRDRYLKKMESDAKTDCESVTATDQRKQKSDKDIEVVETSCDERKKIGSLIPMGNLDKERIIVGHNVGFDRARIREEYHRDKSCNRYLDTMALHVAVSGLCTQQRPSWIKHKKATEENDTEYLSKKSDFQCVYDVSSINNLRDVYKFHCKEELNKSERNLFVDGSLEDIVRNDNLPSLITYCARDVRATHRVFKVVFPRFLEVCPHPVSFAGMICMGNMFLTTNRGWDDYIESAESIYRKQLESIEL
;
A
#
# COMPACT_ATOMS: atom_id res chain seq x y z
N MET A 1 -36.16 -23.07 15.73
CA MET A 1 -35.91 -24.24 16.62
C MET A 1 -34.45 -24.22 17.04
N ARG A 2 -34.21 -24.08 18.35
CA ARG A 2 -32.98 -24.33 19.14
C ARG A 2 -31.66 -23.67 18.69
N THR A 3 -31.42 -22.51 19.31
CA THR A 3 -30.11 -21.96 19.68
C THR A 3 -29.34 -22.87 20.66
N PRO A 4 -28.01 -22.81 20.68
CA PRO A 4 -27.22 -23.21 21.84
C PRO A 4 -26.61 -21.99 22.56
N THR A 5 -26.93 -21.93 23.84
CA THR A 5 -26.43 -21.03 24.89
C THR A 5 -24.99 -21.42 25.26
N LEU A 6 -24.07 -20.46 25.33
CA LEU A 6 -22.79 -20.63 26.04
C LEU A 6 -22.59 -19.48 27.04
N THR A 7 -22.43 -19.92 28.28
CA THR A 7 -22.39 -19.19 29.54
C THR A 7 -21.12 -18.40 29.73
N GLN A 8 -21.28 -17.13 30.16
CA GLN A 8 -20.24 -16.30 30.75
C GLN A 8 -19.79 -16.87 32.10
N SER A 9 -18.47 -16.96 32.34
CA SER A 9 -17.93 -17.01 33.70
C SER A 9 -16.98 -15.84 33.91
N SER A 10 -17.38 -14.91 34.77
CA SER A 10 -16.52 -13.86 35.29
C SER A 10 -15.56 -14.46 36.33
N LYS A 11 -14.27 -14.14 36.20
CA LYS A 11 -13.31 -14.26 37.31
C LYS A 11 -12.68 -12.89 37.54
N THR A 12 -13.11 -12.31 38.65
CA THR A 12 -12.55 -11.17 39.37
C THR A 12 -11.07 -11.38 39.67
N TYR A 13 -10.22 -10.44 39.26
CA TYR A 13 -8.85 -10.29 39.75
C TYR A 13 -8.86 -9.25 40.88
N SER A 14 -8.60 -9.70 42.11
CA SER A 14 -8.41 -8.82 43.27
C SER A 14 -6.95 -8.44 43.43
N THR A 15 -6.75 -7.14 43.53
CA THR A 15 -5.60 -6.39 44.03
C THR A 15 -4.91 -7.01 45.23
N VAL A 16 -3.58 -7.14 45.19
CA VAL A 16 -2.71 -7.07 46.38
C VAL A 16 -1.51 -6.19 46.04
N LYS A 17 -1.40 -5.08 46.77
CA LYS A 17 -0.29 -4.12 46.80
C LYS A 17 0.73 -4.52 47.89
N GLU A 18 1.94 -3.99 47.71
CA GLU A 18 3.03 -3.80 48.70
C GLU A 18 3.83 -5.09 49.06
N THR A 19 5.17 -5.09 49.11
CA THR A 19 6.08 -4.06 49.63
C THR A 19 7.49 -4.19 49.01
N LEU A 20 8.11 -3.06 48.66
CA LEU A 20 9.55 -2.89 48.40
C LEU A 20 10.24 -2.59 49.74
N VAL A 21 11.30 -3.32 50.09
CA VAL A 21 12.39 -2.84 50.94
C VAL A 21 13.71 -3.42 50.42
N GLU A 22 14.65 -2.52 50.20
CA GLU A 22 16.05 -2.72 49.81
C GLU A 22 16.83 -3.55 50.84
N GLU A 23 17.78 -4.36 50.37
CA GLU A 23 19.11 -4.41 50.99
C GLU A 23 20.12 -5.06 50.03
N GLN A 24 21.02 -4.24 49.50
CA GLN A 24 22.29 -4.68 48.91
C GLN A 24 23.25 -5.01 50.06
N THR A 25 23.83 -6.22 50.08
CA THR A 25 25.28 -6.40 50.36
C THR A 25 25.77 -7.83 50.11
N ASN A 26 26.81 -7.91 49.27
CA ASN A 26 27.99 -8.77 49.31
C ASN A 26 27.91 -10.31 49.32
N GLN A 27 28.35 -10.85 48.17
CA GLN A 27 29.48 -11.77 47.99
C GLN A 27 29.52 -13.13 48.72
N ALA A 28 29.52 -14.15 47.84
CA ALA A 28 30.32 -15.36 47.89
C ALA A 28 30.02 -16.39 48.99
N LYS A 29 29.45 -17.54 48.59
CA LYS A 29 30.10 -18.86 48.69
C LYS A 29 29.19 -20.02 48.21
N SER A 30 29.81 -20.88 47.41
CA SER A 30 29.61 -22.33 47.32
C SER A 30 28.27 -22.88 46.80
N LYS A 31 28.28 -23.23 45.51
CA LYS A 31 27.33 -24.16 44.87
C LYS A 31 27.55 -25.58 45.41
N HIS A 32 26.55 -26.16 46.07
CA HIS A 32 26.45 -27.61 46.25
C HIS A 32 25.41 -28.20 45.28
N ILE A 33 25.94 -28.94 44.31
CA ILE A 33 25.58 -30.31 43.92
C ILE A 33 24.08 -30.67 43.95
N CYS A 34 23.51 -30.87 42.75
CA CYS A 34 22.57 -31.95 42.48
C CYS A 34 22.92 -32.58 41.13
N GLN A 35 23.63 -33.69 41.17
CA GLN A 35 23.85 -34.61 40.05
C GLN A 35 22.57 -35.43 39.86
N ALA A 36 21.94 -35.30 38.69
CA ALA A 36 21.10 -36.35 38.14
C ALA A 36 21.79 -36.86 36.87
N LEU A 37 22.43 -38.03 37.01
CA LEU A 37 23.02 -38.81 35.93
C LEU A 37 21.90 -39.38 35.06
N THR A 38 21.75 -38.85 33.85
CA THR A 38 21.16 -39.58 32.72
C THR A 38 22.24 -39.78 31.67
N THR A 39 22.89 -40.93 31.75
CA THR A 39 23.83 -41.41 30.74
C THR A 39 23.06 -41.78 29.47
N ARG A 40 23.01 -40.87 28.48
CA ARG A 40 22.84 -41.27 27.08
C ARG A 40 24.23 -41.41 26.45
N PRO A 41 24.47 -42.47 25.65
CA PRO A 41 25.75 -42.61 24.98
C PRO A 41 25.95 -41.42 24.02
N PRO A 42 27.19 -40.94 23.84
CA PRO A 42 27.45 -39.91 22.85
C PRO A 42 27.19 -40.52 21.48
N VAL A 43 26.14 -40.05 20.81
CA VAL A 43 26.03 -40.25 19.37
C VAL A 43 27.17 -39.43 18.77
N LEU A 44 28.26 -40.11 18.42
CA LEU A 44 29.34 -39.55 17.63
C LEU A 44 28.73 -39.11 16.29
N LEU A 45 28.37 -37.83 16.18
CA LEU A 45 27.98 -37.19 14.93
C LEU A 45 29.25 -37.08 14.06
N SER A 46 29.58 -38.14 13.34
CA SER A 46 30.57 -38.09 12.27
C SER A 46 29.94 -37.34 11.08
N GLY A 47 29.96 -36.01 11.14
CA GLY A 47 29.35 -35.15 10.12
C GLY A 47 29.24 -33.67 10.49
N SER A 48 29.57 -33.28 11.73
CA SER A 48 29.29 -31.92 12.23
C SER A 48 30.21 -30.84 11.69
N PHE A 49 31.38 -31.17 11.14
CA PHE A 49 32.35 -30.16 10.68
C PHE A 49 32.91 -30.52 9.30
N ASN A 50 33.22 -29.49 8.50
CA ASN A 50 33.87 -29.67 7.20
C ASN A 50 35.40 -29.67 7.30
N ALA A 51 36.10 -29.76 6.16
CA ALA A 51 37.55 -29.83 6.07
C ALA A 51 38.32 -28.58 6.59
N VAL A 52 37.61 -27.48 6.90
CA VAL A 52 38.17 -26.25 7.49
C VAL A 52 37.57 -25.95 8.87
N ASN A 53 37.01 -26.96 9.53
CA ASN A 53 36.44 -26.89 10.87
C ASN A 53 35.25 -25.92 11.02
N VAL A 54 34.46 -25.73 9.95
CA VAL A 54 33.18 -25.01 10.02
C VAL A 54 32.05 -25.99 10.29
N GLU A 55 31.19 -25.65 11.24
CA GLU A 55 30.04 -26.45 11.63
C GLU A 55 29.03 -26.59 10.48
N MET A 56 28.57 -27.81 10.24
CA MET A 56 27.63 -28.21 9.20
C MET A 56 26.29 -28.60 9.83
N LEU A 57 25.21 -28.61 9.03
CA LEU A 57 23.90 -29.06 9.50
C LEU A 57 24.00 -30.47 10.12
N PRO A 58 23.32 -30.74 11.26
CA PRO A 58 23.19 -32.10 11.77
C PRO A 58 22.59 -33.04 10.72
N ASP A 59 23.00 -34.31 10.71
CA ASP A 59 22.56 -35.28 9.69
C ASP A 59 21.03 -35.43 9.62
N TRP A 60 20.37 -35.35 10.79
CA TRP A 60 18.90 -35.41 10.88
C TRP A 60 18.21 -34.22 10.21
N LEU A 61 18.85 -33.05 10.18
CA LEU A 61 18.33 -31.84 9.54
C LEU A 61 18.67 -31.85 8.06
N TYR A 62 19.90 -32.22 7.72
CA TYR A 62 20.37 -32.35 6.34
C TYR A 62 19.48 -33.30 5.53
N THR A 63 19.17 -34.48 6.06
CA THR A 63 18.31 -35.48 5.40
C THR A 63 16.87 -35.02 5.20
N GLN A 64 16.34 -34.13 6.06
CA GLN A 64 15.01 -33.55 5.88
C GLN A 64 14.99 -32.42 4.85
N VAL A 65 16.07 -31.64 4.76
CA VAL A 65 16.18 -30.48 3.85
C VAL A 65 16.64 -30.91 2.44
N PHE A 66 17.45 -31.96 2.35
CA PHE A 66 18.03 -32.49 1.11
C PHE A 66 17.78 -34.01 0.99
N PRO A 67 16.51 -34.46 0.92
CA PRO A 67 16.16 -35.88 1.00
C PRO A 67 16.76 -36.74 -0.13
N ASN A 68 17.07 -36.12 -1.27
CA ASN A 68 17.59 -36.78 -2.47
C ASN A 68 19.09 -36.52 -2.72
N GLN A 69 19.82 -35.99 -1.73
CA GLN A 69 21.26 -35.70 -1.85
C GLN A 69 22.08 -36.44 -0.80
N VAL A 70 23.29 -36.81 -1.21
CA VAL A 70 24.32 -37.35 -0.30
C VAL A 70 25.28 -36.21 0.02
N ARG A 71 25.76 -36.19 1.27
CA ARG A 71 26.78 -35.24 1.71
C ARG A 71 28.14 -35.64 1.12
N ASP A 72 28.40 -35.20 -0.10
CA ASP A 72 29.68 -35.45 -0.76
C ASP A 72 30.78 -34.54 -0.21
N SER A 73 32.00 -35.07 -0.11
CA SER A 73 33.18 -34.28 0.23
C SER A 73 33.63 -33.46 -0.97
N PRO A 74 33.94 -32.15 -0.79
CA PRO A 74 34.40 -31.32 -1.89
C PRO A 74 35.76 -31.79 -2.44
N PRO A 75 36.07 -31.55 -3.73
CA PRO A 75 37.38 -31.86 -4.31
C PRO A 75 38.53 -31.21 -3.53
N HIS A 76 39.63 -31.95 -3.34
CA HIS A 76 40.80 -31.51 -2.57
C HIS A 76 41.36 -30.16 -3.04
N GLU A 77 41.37 -29.90 -4.35
CA GLU A 77 41.82 -28.64 -4.91
C GLU A 77 41.02 -27.43 -4.39
N ARG A 78 39.69 -27.54 -4.29
CA ARG A 78 38.83 -26.46 -3.77
C ARG A 78 39.09 -26.23 -2.28
N VAL A 79 39.27 -27.30 -1.52
CA VAL A 79 39.62 -27.23 -0.09
C VAL A 79 40.96 -26.52 0.10
N SER A 80 41.98 -26.87 -0.69
CA SER A 80 43.29 -26.22 -0.65
C SER A 80 43.21 -24.71 -0.93
N ILE A 81 42.40 -24.29 -1.91
CA ILE A 81 42.17 -22.88 -2.22
C ILE A 81 41.53 -22.17 -1.03
N SER A 82 40.48 -22.75 -0.42
CA SER A 82 39.83 -22.20 0.75
C SER A 82 40.78 -22.06 1.93
N ILE A 83 41.59 -23.10 2.22
CA ILE A 83 42.60 -23.07 3.29
C ILE A 83 43.63 -21.96 3.04
N HIS A 84 44.16 -21.85 1.81
CA HIS A 84 45.14 -20.82 1.48
C HIS A 84 44.58 -19.41 1.70
N HIS A 85 43.33 -19.16 1.28
CA HIS A 85 42.68 -17.88 1.50
C HIS A 85 42.46 -17.59 2.99
N LEU A 86 42.00 -18.58 3.76
CA LEU A 86 41.83 -18.46 5.22
C LEU A 86 43.16 -18.15 5.92
N ILE A 87 44.28 -18.72 5.47
CA ILE A 87 45.63 -18.41 5.99
C ILE A 87 45.99 -16.95 5.69
N GLN A 88 45.77 -16.48 4.46
CA GLN A 88 46.07 -15.09 4.07
C GLN A 88 45.28 -14.07 4.89
N GLN A 89 44.01 -14.35 5.19
CA GLN A 89 43.18 -13.50 6.05
C GLN A 89 43.48 -13.68 7.55
N GLY A 90 44.41 -14.59 7.89
CA GLY A 90 44.74 -14.94 9.27
C GLY A 90 43.56 -15.55 10.02
N LEU A 91 42.63 -16.23 9.36
CA LEU A 91 41.44 -16.86 9.95
C LEU A 91 41.58 -18.38 10.12
N TYR A 92 42.55 -18.99 9.45
CA TYR A 92 42.78 -20.43 9.55
C TYR A 92 43.22 -20.84 10.96
N ASN A 93 42.65 -21.93 11.49
CA ASN A 93 42.92 -22.47 12.83
C ASN A 93 42.75 -21.47 14.00
N LYS A 94 41.88 -20.47 13.85
CA LYS A 94 41.45 -19.64 14.98
C LYS A 94 40.38 -20.35 15.80
N GLU A 95 40.35 -20.08 17.10
CA GLU A 95 39.28 -20.55 17.98
C GLU A 95 37.93 -19.98 17.51
N THR A 96 36.97 -20.88 17.35
CA THR A 96 35.58 -20.55 17.01
C THR A 96 34.72 -20.65 18.25
N GLU A 97 33.76 -19.74 18.39
CA GLU A 97 32.73 -19.83 19.43
C GLU A 97 31.92 -21.10 19.25
N GLU A 98 31.83 -21.92 20.30
CA GLU A 98 31.05 -23.17 20.29
C GLU A 98 29.60 -22.87 20.66
N PHE A 99 28.66 -23.32 19.81
CA PHE A 99 27.23 -23.22 20.08
C PHE A 99 26.69 -24.53 20.67
N PRO A 100 25.66 -24.48 21.54
CA PRO A 100 25.01 -25.69 22.03
C PRO A 100 24.35 -26.44 20.86
N PRO A 101 24.36 -27.79 20.89
CA PRO A 101 23.77 -28.59 19.82
C PRO A 101 22.27 -28.35 19.71
N ILE A 102 21.77 -28.33 18.48
CA ILE A 102 20.34 -28.17 18.20
C ILE A 102 19.62 -29.49 18.50
N ASP A 103 18.61 -29.42 19.36
CA ASP A 103 17.72 -30.55 19.63
C ASP A 103 16.96 -30.97 18.38
N TYR A 104 16.77 -32.29 18.23
CA TYR A 104 16.02 -32.84 17.11
C TYR A 104 14.57 -32.34 17.09
N PHE A 105 14.11 -31.92 15.92
CA PHE A 105 12.69 -31.71 15.64
C PHE A 105 12.35 -32.12 14.20
N LYS A 106 11.08 -32.44 13.97
CA LYS A 106 10.58 -32.80 12.64
C LYS A 106 10.14 -31.54 11.90
N LEU A 107 10.69 -31.31 10.71
CA LEU A 107 10.26 -30.26 9.79
C LEU A 107 8.97 -30.64 9.07
N PRO A 108 8.17 -29.65 8.62
CA PRO A 108 7.12 -29.89 7.64
C PRO A 108 7.67 -30.55 6.38
N GLU A 109 6.86 -31.39 5.75
CA GLU A 109 7.25 -32.06 4.52
C GLU A 109 7.46 -31.06 3.38
N LEU A 110 8.49 -31.31 2.57
CA LEU A 110 8.75 -30.50 1.39
C LEU A 110 7.69 -30.81 0.33
N CYS A 111 6.98 -29.77 -0.12
CA CYS A 111 6.25 -29.74 -1.38
C CYS A 111 7.20 -29.85 -2.61
N GLY A 112 8.07 -30.84 -2.73
CA GLY A 112 9.03 -30.98 -3.84
C GLY A 112 10.30 -31.76 -3.47
N ASP A 113 11.12 -32.08 -4.46
CA ASP A 113 12.33 -32.90 -4.30
C ASP A 113 13.57 -32.08 -3.87
N SER A 114 13.44 -30.75 -3.91
CA SER A 114 14.47 -29.80 -3.47
C SER A 114 13.82 -28.56 -2.84
N ILE A 115 14.62 -27.79 -2.09
CA ILE A 115 14.18 -26.48 -1.54
C ILE A 115 13.71 -25.55 -2.67
N ALA A 116 14.42 -25.52 -3.80
CA ALA A 116 14.06 -24.66 -4.92
C ALA A 116 12.67 -25.02 -5.49
N GLU A 117 12.41 -26.32 -5.69
CA GLU A 117 11.12 -26.80 -6.15
C GLU A 117 10.01 -26.58 -5.12
N HIS A 118 10.32 -26.74 -3.83
CA HIS A 118 9.41 -26.43 -2.74
C HIS A 118 8.93 -24.97 -2.82
N PHE A 119 9.85 -24.01 -2.93
CA PHE A 119 9.51 -22.59 -3.06
C PHE A 119 8.74 -22.29 -4.35
N TRP A 120 9.07 -22.97 -5.45
CA TRP A 120 8.30 -22.85 -6.68
C TRP A 120 6.84 -23.29 -6.48
N LYS A 121 6.62 -24.50 -5.93
CA LYS A 121 5.29 -25.09 -5.73
C LYS A 121 4.44 -24.31 -4.74
N ILE A 122 4.99 -23.89 -3.59
CA ILE A 122 4.22 -23.07 -2.62
C ILE A 122 3.96 -21.66 -3.16
N GLY A 123 4.88 -21.12 -3.96
CA GLY A 123 4.67 -19.84 -4.63
C GLY A 123 3.52 -19.94 -5.62
N GLU A 124 3.53 -20.98 -6.44
CA GLU A 124 2.49 -21.25 -7.43
C GLU A 124 1.11 -21.46 -6.78
N GLN A 125 1.04 -22.24 -5.70
CA GLN A 125 -0.19 -22.47 -4.94
C GLN A 125 -0.80 -21.17 -4.40
N GLN A 126 0.02 -20.19 -4.01
CA GLN A 126 -0.45 -18.91 -3.45
C GLN A 126 -0.78 -17.86 -4.52
N ALA A 127 -0.06 -17.91 -5.65
CA ALA A 127 -0.09 -16.90 -6.69
C ALA A 127 -1.05 -17.20 -7.83
N CYS A 128 -1.26 -18.48 -8.18
CA CYS A 128 -1.83 -18.89 -9.47
C CYS A 128 -3.16 -18.19 -9.76
N ASP A 129 -4.16 -18.35 -8.89
CA ASP A 129 -5.50 -17.81 -9.11
C ASP A 129 -5.49 -16.29 -9.31
N SER A 130 -4.75 -15.56 -8.46
CA SER A 130 -4.65 -14.11 -8.60
C SER A 130 -3.85 -13.69 -9.84
N ARG A 131 -2.84 -14.46 -10.23
CA ARG A 131 -2.00 -14.17 -11.38
C ARG A 131 -2.78 -14.36 -12.68
N GLU A 132 -3.56 -15.43 -12.79
CA GLU A 132 -4.37 -15.70 -13.98
C GLU A 132 -5.52 -14.69 -14.11
N LEU A 133 -6.15 -14.28 -13.01
CA LEU A 133 -7.12 -13.18 -13.00
C LEU A 133 -6.48 -11.85 -13.46
N ALA A 134 -5.30 -11.52 -12.94
CA ALA A 134 -4.56 -10.32 -13.33
C ALA A 134 -4.14 -10.35 -14.81
N LYS A 135 -3.70 -11.51 -15.32
CA LYS A 135 -3.36 -11.71 -16.75
C LYS A 135 -4.57 -11.50 -17.63
N GLY A 136 -5.70 -12.15 -17.31
CA GLY A 136 -6.94 -11.98 -18.06
C GLY A 136 -7.41 -10.53 -18.11
N PHE A 137 -7.25 -9.79 -17.01
CA PHE A 137 -7.58 -8.36 -16.99
C PHE A 137 -6.61 -7.50 -17.82
N ALA A 138 -5.30 -7.81 -17.78
CA ALA A 138 -4.30 -7.14 -18.62
C ALA A 138 -4.51 -7.39 -20.12
N GLU A 139 -5.10 -8.53 -20.50
CA GLU A 139 -5.44 -8.84 -21.89
C GLU A 139 -6.77 -8.21 -22.33
N SER A 140 -7.70 -8.00 -21.39
CA SER A 140 -9.02 -7.41 -21.65
C SER A 140 -8.97 -5.92 -22.00
N GLU A 141 -10.02 -5.41 -22.65
CA GLU A 141 -10.26 -3.98 -22.84
C GLU A 141 -11.34 -3.48 -21.86
N LEU A 142 -11.25 -2.20 -21.50
CA LEU A 142 -12.33 -1.52 -20.79
C LEU A 142 -13.46 -1.17 -21.77
N PRO A 143 -14.72 -1.15 -21.32
CA PRO A 143 -15.82 -0.62 -22.13
C PRO A 143 -15.65 0.88 -22.37
N ASP A 144 -16.38 1.41 -23.35
CA ASP A 144 -16.41 2.84 -23.63
C ASP A 144 -16.76 3.63 -22.37
N MET A 145 -15.93 4.63 -22.08
CA MET A 145 -16.12 5.50 -20.92
C MET A 145 -17.35 6.37 -21.15
N PRO A 146 -18.23 6.54 -20.14
CA PRO A 146 -19.35 7.47 -20.23
C PRO A 146 -18.89 8.88 -20.59
N GLU A 147 -19.68 9.55 -21.43
CA GLU A 147 -19.48 10.95 -21.77
C GLU A 147 -19.73 11.83 -20.54
N GLU A 148 -19.07 12.98 -20.50
CA GLU A 148 -19.10 13.90 -19.36
C GLU A 148 -20.53 14.29 -18.92
N GLY A 149 -21.44 14.49 -19.88
CA GLY A 149 -22.85 14.83 -19.60
C GLY A 149 -23.71 13.67 -19.08
N LYS A 150 -23.19 12.44 -19.03
CA LYS A 150 -23.93 11.24 -18.60
C LYS A 150 -23.67 10.86 -17.14
N TRP A 151 -22.72 11.52 -16.47
CA TRP A 151 -22.45 11.24 -15.07
C TRP A 151 -23.64 11.62 -14.19
N VAL A 152 -24.08 10.66 -13.38
CA VAL A 152 -25.13 10.86 -12.38
C VAL A 152 -24.51 11.17 -11.02
N PHE A 153 -25.26 11.95 -10.27
CA PHE A 153 -24.84 12.77 -9.15
C PHE A 153 -25.45 12.26 -7.84
N ASN A 154 -25.35 10.95 -7.63
CA ASN A 154 -25.89 10.24 -6.47
C ASN A 154 -24.77 9.90 -5.48
N ALA A 155 -25.09 9.91 -4.18
CA ALA A 155 -24.16 9.46 -3.15
C ALA A 155 -23.96 7.94 -3.21
N GLY A 156 -22.74 7.49 -2.95
CA GLY A 156 -22.38 6.08 -3.08
C GLY A 156 -21.99 5.68 -4.50
N TRP A 157 -21.97 4.38 -4.77
CA TRP A 157 -21.56 3.86 -6.08
C TRP A 157 -22.69 3.93 -7.11
N THR A 158 -22.35 4.41 -8.29
CA THR A 158 -23.16 4.29 -9.51
C THR A 158 -22.37 3.48 -10.54
N ARG A 159 -22.96 2.41 -11.04
CA ARG A 159 -22.45 1.55 -12.10
C ARG A 159 -22.95 2.03 -13.47
N TYR A 160 -22.09 1.94 -14.47
CA TYR A 160 -22.38 2.19 -15.88
C TYR A 160 -21.92 0.98 -16.68
N ARG A 161 -22.86 0.10 -17.05
CA ARG A 161 -22.55 -1.15 -17.76
C ARG A 161 -22.14 -0.86 -19.21
N GLY A 162 -21.18 -1.61 -19.74
CA GLY A 162 -20.77 -1.50 -21.13
C GLY A 162 -21.94 -1.76 -22.08
N GLY A 163 -22.07 -0.91 -23.11
CA GLY A 163 -23.15 -0.98 -24.10
C GLY A 163 -24.31 -0.04 -23.79
N ASP A 164 -25.17 -0.39 -22.82
CA ASP A 164 -26.34 0.44 -22.49
C ASP A 164 -25.98 1.75 -21.77
N MET A 165 -24.83 1.78 -21.09
CA MET A 165 -24.32 2.90 -20.29
C MET A 165 -25.38 3.47 -19.31
N SER A 166 -26.32 2.63 -18.89
CA SER A 166 -27.39 3.03 -17.99
C SER A 166 -26.84 3.16 -16.56
N PRO A 167 -27.12 4.28 -15.87
CA PRO A 167 -26.66 4.48 -14.51
C PRO A 167 -27.49 3.65 -13.53
N GLU A 168 -26.83 2.81 -12.75
CA GLU A 168 -27.47 1.93 -11.76
C GLU A 168 -26.78 2.11 -10.39
N PRO A 169 -27.52 2.46 -9.32
CA PRO A 169 -26.95 2.52 -7.99
C PRO A 169 -26.61 1.11 -7.49
N VAL A 170 -25.40 0.93 -6.97
CA VAL A 170 -24.93 -0.35 -6.41
C VAL A 170 -24.28 -0.13 -5.05
N GLU A 171 -24.19 -1.17 -4.22
CA GLU A 171 -23.51 -1.04 -2.92
C GLU A 171 -21.99 -1.04 -3.03
N TYR A 172 -21.45 -1.76 -4.02
CA TYR A 172 -20.01 -1.88 -4.32
C TYR A 172 -19.82 -2.48 -5.72
N PRO A 173 -18.63 -2.35 -6.35
CA PRO A 173 -18.36 -2.93 -7.67
C PRO A 173 -18.50 -4.46 -7.70
N GLU A 174 -19.04 -5.06 -8.76
CA GLU A 174 -19.35 -6.49 -8.77
C GLU A 174 -18.21 -7.40 -9.25
N GLU A 175 -17.25 -6.89 -10.03
CA GLU A 175 -16.26 -7.73 -10.73
C GLU A 175 -15.06 -8.11 -9.87
N SER A 176 -14.49 -9.30 -10.08
CA SER A 176 -13.33 -9.77 -9.31
C SER A 176 -12.03 -9.01 -9.60
N VAL A 177 -11.94 -8.26 -10.70
CA VAL A 177 -10.76 -7.45 -11.02
C VAL A 177 -11.21 -6.10 -11.58
N LEU A 178 -10.61 -5.02 -11.09
CA LEU A 178 -10.88 -3.66 -11.56
C LEU A 178 -9.66 -2.74 -11.35
N CYS A 179 -9.60 -1.66 -12.13
CA CYS A 179 -8.77 -0.51 -11.82
C CYS A 179 -9.53 0.46 -10.91
N PHE A 180 -8.82 1.16 -10.03
CA PHE A 180 -9.40 2.04 -9.02
C PHE A 180 -8.49 3.24 -8.75
N ASP A 181 -9.10 4.40 -8.55
CA ASP A 181 -8.45 5.67 -8.23
C ASP A 181 -9.39 6.55 -7.39
N VAL A 182 -8.82 7.34 -6.46
CA VAL A 182 -9.55 8.17 -5.52
C VAL A 182 -9.00 9.59 -5.48
N GLU A 183 -9.90 10.58 -5.51
CA GLU A 183 -9.57 11.97 -5.26
C GLU A 183 -10.05 12.44 -3.88
N THR A 184 -9.17 13.17 -3.21
CA THR A 184 -9.33 13.69 -1.84
C THR A 184 -8.98 15.18 -1.81
N LEU A 185 -9.79 15.99 -1.12
CA LEU A 185 -9.45 17.38 -0.82
C LEU A 185 -8.72 17.44 0.53
N LEU A 186 -7.39 17.26 0.52
CA LEU A 186 -6.58 17.14 1.74
C LEU A 186 -6.55 18.40 2.61
N SER A 187 -6.82 19.58 2.01
CA SER A 187 -6.98 20.83 2.75
C SER A 187 -8.21 20.82 3.68
N ASP A 188 -9.18 19.95 3.40
CA ASP A 188 -10.43 19.83 4.13
C ASP A 188 -10.51 18.52 4.94
N SER A 189 -10.15 17.37 4.35
CA SER A 189 -10.33 16.07 4.99
C SER A 189 -9.46 14.95 4.40
N ASP A 190 -9.14 13.97 5.24
CA ASP A 190 -8.50 12.71 4.82
C ASP A 190 -9.48 11.73 4.13
N TYR A 191 -10.78 12.02 4.06
CA TYR A 191 -11.74 11.12 3.42
C TYR A 191 -11.89 11.39 1.93
N ALA A 192 -12.25 10.34 1.18
CA ALA A 192 -12.49 10.42 -0.26
C ALA A 192 -13.66 11.36 -0.59
N LEU A 193 -13.54 12.09 -1.71
CA LEU A 193 -14.64 12.85 -2.29
C LEU A 193 -15.23 12.15 -3.51
N ILE A 194 -14.36 11.71 -4.42
CA ILE A 194 -14.72 11.04 -5.66
C ILE A 194 -13.83 9.81 -5.77
N ALA A 195 -14.40 8.69 -6.20
CA ALA A 195 -13.60 7.56 -6.63
C ALA A 195 -14.14 7.00 -7.93
N CYS A 196 -13.24 6.58 -8.80
CA CYS A 196 -13.59 5.93 -10.05
C CYS A 196 -13.05 4.51 -10.06
N ALA A 197 -13.80 3.59 -10.65
CA ALA A 197 -13.33 2.25 -10.93
C ALA A 197 -13.78 1.79 -12.32
N ALA A 198 -13.01 0.89 -12.92
CA ALA A 198 -13.36 0.28 -14.20
C ALA A 198 -12.93 -1.19 -14.23
N SER A 199 -13.86 -2.03 -14.68
CA SER A 199 -13.60 -3.43 -15.01
C SER A 199 -13.76 -3.63 -16.53
N SER A 200 -13.54 -4.85 -17.02
CA SER A 200 -13.84 -5.20 -18.41
C SER A 200 -15.34 -5.17 -18.75
N GLN A 201 -16.21 -4.98 -17.75
CA GLN A 201 -17.67 -5.01 -17.92
C GLN A 201 -18.35 -3.66 -17.67
N ALA A 202 -17.80 -2.82 -16.79
CA ALA A 202 -18.48 -1.59 -16.36
C ALA A 202 -17.52 -0.53 -15.83
N TRP A 203 -17.99 0.72 -15.89
CA TRP A 203 -17.44 1.85 -15.16
C TRP A 203 -18.22 2.07 -13.87
N TYR A 204 -17.54 2.62 -12.87
CA TYR A 204 -18.10 2.89 -11.56
C TYR A 204 -17.64 4.26 -11.09
N VAL A 205 -18.56 5.03 -10.52
CA VAL A 205 -18.26 6.30 -9.86
C VAL A 205 -18.85 6.27 -8.46
N TRP A 206 -18.02 6.53 -7.46
CA TRP A 206 -18.44 6.75 -6.09
C TRP A 206 -18.35 8.23 -5.77
N LEU A 207 -19.44 8.82 -5.29
CA LEU A 207 -19.44 10.18 -4.76
C LEU A 207 -19.71 10.14 -3.26
N SER A 208 -18.91 10.88 -2.50
CA SER A 208 -19.06 10.88 -1.06
C SER A 208 -20.42 11.47 -0.65
N PRO A 209 -21.13 10.86 0.33
CA PRO A 209 -22.37 11.43 0.85
C PRO A 209 -22.20 12.90 1.27
N ARG A 210 -21.05 13.23 1.87
CA ARG A 210 -20.69 14.59 2.26
C ARG A 210 -20.64 15.55 1.07
N LEU A 211 -20.05 15.15 -0.05
CA LEU A 211 -19.97 15.98 -1.27
C LEU A 211 -21.37 16.28 -1.82
N ILE A 212 -22.23 15.26 -1.87
CA ILE A 212 -23.61 15.38 -2.37
C ILE A 212 -24.46 16.25 -1.45
N GLU A 213 -24.39 16.03 -0.13
CA GLU A 213 -25.07 16.87 0.86
C GLU A 213 -24.61 18.32 0.82
N TYR A 214 -23.32 18.55 0.56
CA TYR A 214 -22.78 19.90 0.39
C TYR A 214 -23.33 20.56 -0.87
N ARG A 215 -23.27 19.87 -2.02
CA ARG A 215 -23.81 20.35 -3.29
C ARG A 215 -25.29 20.70 -3.18
N ASP A 216 -26.11 19.81 -2.62
CA ASP A 216 -27.56 20.02 -2.57
C ASP A 216 -27.92 21.22 -1.67
N ARG A 217 -27.14 21.50 -0.62
CA ARG A 217 -27.28 22.71 0.19
C ARG A 217 -26.82 23.96 -0.56
N TYR A 218 -25.70 23.87 -1.28
CA TYR A 218 -25.18 24.96 -2.11
C TYR A 218 -26.17 25.38 -3.20
N LEU A 219 -26.77 24.42 -3.91
CA LEU A 219 -27.78 24.68 -4.95
C LEU A 219 -29.04 25.33 -4.37
N LYS A 220 -29.54 24.86 -3.22
CA LYS A 220 -30.69 25.48 -2.53
C LYS A 220 -30.41 26.93 -2.15
N LYS A 221 -29.19 27.24 -1.70
CA LYS A 221 -28.77 28.60 -1.36
C LYS A 221 -28.74 29.50 -2.60
N MET A 222 -28.18 29.02 -3.71
CA MET A 222 -28.19 29.76 -4.98
C MET A 222 -29.60 30.03 -5.50
N GLU A 223 -30.52 29.06 -5.34
CA GLU A 223 -31.94 29.23 -5.71
C GLU A 223 -32.67 30.25 -4.80
N SER A 224 -32.37 30.28 -3.49
CA SER A 224 -32.94 31.28 -2.58
C SER A 224 -32.41 32.68 -2.84
N ASP A 225 -31.11 32.80 -3.13
CA ASP A 225 -30.46 34.07 -3.43
C ASP A 225 -31.01 34.63 -4.77
N ALA A 226 -31.18 33.79 -5.79
CA ALA A 226 -31.77 34.17 -7.07
C ALA A 226 -33.25 34.62 -6.98
N LYS A 227 -34.04 34.08 -6.05
CA LYS A 227 -35.44 34.51 -5.80
C LYS A 227 -35.50 35.85 -5.05
N THR A 228 -34.55 36.10 -4.16
CA THR A 228 -34.46 37.38 -3.42
C THR A 228 -34.06 38.53 -4.37
N ASP A 229 -33.22 38.23 -5.36
CA ASP A 229 -32.85 39.19 -6.41
C ASP A 229 -33.97 39.44 -7.44
N CYS A 230 -34.90 38.51 -7.64
CA CYS A 230 -36.05 38.75 -8.54
C CYS A 230 -37.19 39.55 -7.88
N GLU A 231 -37.38 39.44 -6.56
CA GLU A 231 -38.40 40.21 -5.81
C GLU A 231 -37.97 41.66 -5.54
N SER A 232 -36.68 41.99 -5.69
CA SER A 232 -36.17 43.35 -5.54
C SER A 232 -36.24 44.21 -6.82
N VAL A 233 -36.72 43.66 -7.95
CA VAL A 233 -36.90 44.42 -9.21
C VAL A 233 -38.24 45.18 -9.26
N THR A 234 -39.11 45.04 -8.25
CA THR A 234 -40.31 45.89 -8.09
C THR A 234 -40.30 46.72 -6.81
N ALA A 235 -39.25 47.52 -6.60
CA ALA A 235 -39.32 48.68 -5.71
C ALA A 235 -38.22 49.69 -6.06
N THR A 236 -38.59 50.74 -6.80
CA THR A 236 -37.70 51.88 -7.08
C THR A 236 -37.51 52.74 -5.83
N ASP A 237 -36.24 53.07 -5.58
CA ASP A 237 -35.73 54.26 -4.87
C ASP A 237 -36.13 54.52 -3.41
N GLN A 238 -35.16 54.36 -2.50
CA GLN A 238 -34.58 55.49 -1.75
C GLN A 238 -33.31 55.09 -0.96
N ARG A 239 -32.21 55.79 -1.23
CA ARG A 239 -30.91 55.69 -0.53
C ARG A 239 -31.04 55.94 0.97
N LYS A 240 -30.29 55.17 1.78
CA LYS A 240 -29.49 55.72 2.89
C LYS A 240 -28.40 54.76 3.36
N GLN A 241 -27.19 55.30 3.42
CA GLN A 241 -26.05 54.80 4.19
C GLN A 241 -26.50 54.30 5.58
N LYS A 242 -26.17 53.06 5.92
CA LYS A 242 -26.03 52.65 7.31
C LYS A 242 -25.01 51.52 7.42
N SER A 243 -23.83 51.95 7.87
CA SER A 243 -22.80 51.27 8.66
C SER A 243 -22.90 49.75 8.81
N ASP A 244 -21.75 49.11 8.53
CA ASP A 244 -21.21 47.95 9.24
C ASP A 244 -21.88 47.70 10.59
N LYS A 245 -22.56 46.57 10.72
CA LYS A 245 -22.70 45.82 11.96
C LYS A 245 -23.28 44.45 11.68
N ASP A 246 -22.48 43.46 12.07
CA ASP A 246 -22.87 42.14 12.56
C ASP A 246 -23.46 41.19 11.50
N ILE A 247 -22.60 40.78 10.56
CA ILE A 247 -22.68 39.39 10.08
C ILE A 247 -22.23 38.54 11.27
N GLU A 248 -23.20 37.89 11.92
CA GLU A 248 -22.93 36.77 12.82
C GLU A 248 -22.17 35.71 12.01
N VAL A 249 -20.84 35.78 12.11
CA VAL A 249 -20.00 34.61 11.94
C VAL A 249 -20.50 33.65 12.99
N VAL A 250 -21.27 32.65 12.56
CA VAL A 250 -21.55 31.47 13.38
C VAL A 250 -20.17 30.86 13.64
N GLU A 251 -19.59 31.25 14.77
CA GLU A 251 -18.43 30.61 15.38
C GLU A 251 -18.83 29.16 15.60
N THR A 252 -18.56 28.35 14.57
CA THR A 252 -18.67 26.92 14.65
C THR A 252 -17.45 26.51 15.47
N SER A 253 -17.70 26.24 16.75
CA SER A 253 -16.74 25.77 17.72
C SER A 253 -15.74 24.81 17.09
N CYS A 254 -14.46 24.99 17.41
CA CYS A 254 -13.29 24.32 16.86
C CYS A 254 -13.28 22.76 16.88
N ASP A 255 -14.35 22.11 17.34
CA ASP A 255 -14.53 20.66 17.46
C ASP A 255 -15.35 19.99 16.33
N GLU A 256 -15.94 20.73 15.39
CA GLU A 256 -16.71 20.15 14.25
C GLU A 256 -15.83 19.73 13.04
N ARG A 257 -14.51 19.96 13.07
CA ARG A 257 -13.60 19.74 11.92
C ARG A 257 -13.41 18.27 11.50
N LYS A 258 -13.99 17.31 12.21
CA LYS A 258 -14.06 15.90 11.79
C LYS A 258 -15.51 15.43 11.78
N LYS A 259 -16.37 16.00 10.93
CA LYS A 259 -17.58 15.28 10.52
C LYS A 259 -17.16 13.89 10.01
N ILE A 260 -17.82 12.84 10.51
CA ILE A 260 -17.55 11.43 10.17
C ILE A 260 -17.55 11.32 8.64
N GLY A 261 -16.36 11.20 8.06
CA GLY A 261 -16.24 10.99 6.62
C GLY A 261 -16.64 9.56 6.26
N SER A 262 -16.96 9.34 4.99
CA SER A 262 -17.40 8.03 4.50
C SER A 262 -16.21 7.29 3.88
N LEU A 263 -16.00 6.05 4.30
CA LEU A 263 -15.10 5.13 3.63
C LEU A 263 -15.83 4.46 2.45
N ILE A 264 -15.07 4.16 1.40
CA ILE A 264 -15.58 3.59 0.16
C ILE A 264 -15.81 2.09 0.36
N PRO A 265 -17.05 1.59 0.21
CA PRO A 265 -17.33 0.16 0.27
C PRO A 265 -16.80 -0.53 -1.01
N MET A 266 -15.98 -1.56 -0.89
CA MET A 266 -15.37 -2.26 -2.04
C MET A 266 -15.76 -3.75 -2.13
N GLY A 267 -16.77 -4.17 -1.36
CA GLY A 267 -17.27 -5.54 -1.39
C GLY A 267 -17.55 -6.08 0.00
N ASN A 268 -17.90 -7.36 0.05
CA ASN A 268 -17.86 -8.13 1.29
C ASN A 268 -16.44 -8.67 1.52
N LEU A 269 -16.17 -9.10 2.75
CA LEU A 269 -14.84 -9.56 3.15
C LEU A 269 -14.45 -10.90 2.51
N ASP A 270 -15.44 -11.72 2.12
CA ASP A 270 -15.22 -13.10 1.66
C ASP A 270 -14.96 -13.23 0.14
N LYS A 271 -15.35 -12.23 -0.65
CA LYS A 271 -15.19 -12.29 -2.11
C LYS A 271 -13.77 -11.87 -2.48
N GLU A 272 -13.04 -12.77 -3.13
CA GLU A 272 -11.73 -12.44 -3.69
C GLU A 272 -11.85 -11.38 -4.78
N ARG A 273 -11.03 -10.32 -4.64
CA ARG A 273 -10.96 -9.22 -5.59
C ARG A 273 -9.53 -8.75 -5.75
N ILE A 274 -9.15 -8.40 -6.98
CA ILE A 274 -7.90 -7.72 -7.29
C ILE A 274 -8.22 -6.27 -7.66
N ILE A 275 -7.62 -5.35 -6.93
CA ILE A 275 -7.77 -3.92 -7.14
C ILE A 275 -6.43 -3.41 -7.67
N VAL A 276 -6.44 -2.94 -8.90
CA VAL A 276 -5.27 -2.38 -9.58
C VAL A 276 -5.33 -0.86 -9.44
N GLY A 277 -4.30 -0.27 -8.84
CA GLY A 277 -4.18 1.19 -8.73
C GLY A 277 -2.80 1.68 -9.14
N HIS A 278 -2.61 2.99 -9.12
CA HIS A 278 -1.30 3.60 -9.29
C HIS A 278 -0.91 4.30 -8.01
N ASN A 279 0.13 3.81 -7.31
CA ASN A 279 0.38 4.19 -5.91
C ASN A 279 -0.83 3.84 -5.01
N VAL A 280 -1.38 2.65 -5.20
CA VAL A 280 -2.67 2.18 -4.66
C VAL A 280 -2.77 2.23 -3.14
N GLY A 281 -1.65 2.32 -2.43
CA GLY A 281 -1.64 2.49 -0.97
C GLY A 281 -2.38 3.75 -0.51
N PHE A 282 -2.38 4.81 -1.32
CA PHE A 282 -3.12 6.04 -1.02
C PHE A 282 -4.63 5.81 -1.12
N ASP A 283 -5.08 5.16 -2.20
CA ASP A 283 -6.49 4.85 -2.45
C ASP A 283 -7.02 3.79 -1.47
N ARG A 284 -6.20 2.78 -1.19
CA ARG A 284 -6.48 1.68 -0.25
C ARG A 284 -6.85 2.21 1.13
N ALA A 285 -6.22 3.28 1.58
CA ALA A 285 -6.52 3.93 2.86
C ALA A 285 -7.93 4.57 2.92
N ARG A 286 -8.68 4.58 1.82
CA ARG A 286 -10.06 5.08 1.75
C ARG A 286 -11.10 3.97 1.64
N ILE A 287 -10.67 2.71 1.54
CA ILE A 287 -11.55 1.55 1.44
C ILE A 287 -12.01 1.11 2.83
N ARG A 288 -13.31 0.90 2.98
CA ARG A 288 -13.96 0.57 4.26
C ARG A 288 -13.49 -0.75 4.83
N GLU A 289 -13.38 -1.77 3.98
CA GLU A 289 -13.05 -3.14 4.37
C GLU A 289 -11.64 -3.28 4.95
N GLU A 290 -10.72 -2.35 4.64
CA GLU A 290 -9.34 -2.35 5.14
C GLU A 290 -9.23 -1.96 6.62
N TYR A 291 -10.29 -1.40 7.18
CA TYR A 291 -10.39 -1.07 8.60
C TYR A 291 -11.24 -2.09 9.38
N HIS A 292 -11.68 -3.17 8.72
CA HIS A 292 -12.38 -4.26 9.38
C HIS A 292 -11.40 -5.14 10.16
N ARG A 293 -11.85 -5.66 11.32
CA ARG A 293 -11.03 -6.54 12.17
C ARG A 293 -10.71 -7.87 11.47
N ASP A 294 -11.72 -8.44 10.82
CA ASP A 294 -11.59 -9.66 10.06
C ASP A 294 -10.99 -9.34 8.68
N LYS A 295 -10.03 -10.14 8.23
CA LYS A 295 -9.25 -9.91 7.02
C LYS A 295 -10.14 -9.87 5.77
N SER A 296 -9.97 -8.84 4.94
CA SER A 296 -10.59 -8.78 3.60
C SER A 296 -9.88 -9.71 2.61
N CYS A 297 -10.64 -10.27 1.67
CA CYS A 297 -10.11 -11.00 0.51
C CYS A 297 -9.74 -10.07 -0.67
N ASN A 298 -9.72 -8.75 -0.45
CA ASN A 298 -9.17 -7.80 -1.40
C ASN A 298 -7.65 -8.00 -1.51
N ARG A 299 -7.12 -7.90 -2.72
CA ARG A 299 -5.70 -7.97 -3.05
C ARG A 299 -5.35 -6.76 -3.91
N TYR A 300 -4.25 -6.10 -3.60
CA TYR A 300 -3.86 -4.87 -4.29
C TYR A 300 -2.68 -5.10 -5.23
N LEU A 301 -2.78 -4.56 -6.43
CA LEU A 301 -1.68 -4.49 -7.40
C LEU A 301 -1.39 -3.04 -7.72
N ASP A 302 -0.12 -2.65 -7.60
CA ASP A 302 0.32 -1.28 -7.81
C ASP A 302 1.11 -1.14 -9.11
N THR A 303 0.54 -0.43 -10.08
CA THR A 303 1.19 -0.16 -11.37
C THR A 303 2.46 0.67 -11.23
N MET A 304 2.58 1.52 -10.21
CA MET A 304 3.82 2.23 -9.89
C MET A 304 4.90 1.23 -9.43
N ALA A 305 4.57 0.30 -8.55
CA ALA A 305 5.51 -0.72 -8.07
C ALA A 305 5.95 -1.67 -9.20
N LEU A 306 5.00 -2.10 -10.04
CA LEU A 306 5.28 -2.90 -11.24
C LEU A 306 6.20 -2.14 -12.21
N HIS A 307 5.93 -0.85 -12.46
CA HIS A 307 6.81 0.01 -13.26
C HIS A 307 8.22 0.09 -12.67
N VAL A 308 8.35 0.29 -11.35
CA VAL A 308 9.66 0.36 -10.68
C VAL A 308 10.45 -0.94 -10.88
N ALA A 309 9.78 -2.10 -10.79
CA ALA A 309 10.43 -3.40 -10.98
C ALA A 309 10.97 -3.60 -12.41
N VAL A 310 10.32 -3.03 -13.44
CA VAL A 310 10.68 -3.30 -14.85
C VAL A 310 11.41 -2.17 -15.57
N SER A 311 11.22 -0.93 -15.12
CA SER A 311 11.73 0.29 -15.79
C SER A 311 11.95 1.45 -14.83
N GLY A 312 12.14 1.19 -13.53
CA GLY A 312 12.38 2.20 -12.52
C GLY A 312 13.79 2.79 -12.55
N LEU A 313 13.92 3.99 -11.97
CA LEU A 313 15.19 4.69 -11.78
C LEU A 313 15.73 4.49 -10.37
N CYS A 314 17.05 4.35 -10.23
CA CYS A 314 17.69 4.46 -8.92
C CYS A 314 17.73 5.92 -8.44
N THR A 315 17.90 6.13 -7.12
CA THR A 315 17.90 7.47 -6.51
C THR A 315 18.90 8.43 -7.16
N GLN A 316 20.08 7.95 -7.55
CA GLN A 316 21.12 8.77 -8.17
C GLN A 316 20.81 9.14 -9.64
N GLN A 317 20.00 8.33 -10.34
CA GLN A 317 19.62 8.57 -11.73
C GLN A 317 18.49 9.60 -11.86
N ARG A 318 17.62 9.71 -10.86
CA ARG A 318 16.42 10.58 -10.91
C ARG A 318 16.71 12.05 -11.24
N PRO A 319 17.66 12.75 -10.58
CA PRO A 319 17.94 14.15 -10.92
C PRO A 319 18.42 14.34 -12.36
N SER A 320 19.28 13.42 -12.82
CA SER A 320 19.78 13.42 -14.21
C SER A 320 18.66 13.18 -15.20
N TRP A 321 17.75 12.24 -14.92
CA TRP A 321 16.60 11.97 -15.77
C TRP A 321 15.64 13.16 -15.86
N ILE A 322 15.34 13.82 -14.74
CA ILE A 322 14.49 15.02 -14.72
C ILE A 322 15.13 16.14 -15.54
N LYS A 323 16.45 16.36 -15.39
CA LYS A 323 17.17 17.36 -16.18
C LYS A 323 17.16 17.03 -17.67
N HIS A 324 17.35 15.76 -18.01
CA HIS A 324 17.30 15.29 -19.39
C HIS A 324 15.91 15.47 -20.02
N LYS A 325 14.85 15.08 -19.30
CA LYS A 325 13.46 15.32 -19.71
C LYS A 325 13.21 16.79 -20.02
N LYS A 326 13.61 17.67 -19.10
CA LYS A 326 13.44 19.12 -19.26
C LYS A 326 14.18 19.63 -20.50
N ALA A 327 15.43 19.20 -20.71
CA ALA A 327 16.20 19.56 -21.90
C ALA A 327 15.54 19.06 -23.20
N THR A 328 14.93 17.87 -23.19
CA THR A 328 14.14 17.36 -24.33
C THR A 328 12.89 18.21 -24.59
N GLU A 329 12.16 18.60 -23.55
CA GLU A 329 10.97 19.46 -23.68
C GLU A 329 11.30 20.89 -24.15
N GLU A 330 12.46 21.42 -23.75
CA GLU A 330 12.95 22.75 -24.12
C GLU A 330 13.78 22.77 -25.43
N ASN A 331 14.03 21.61 -26.06
CA ASN A 331 14.91 21.44 -27.21
C ASN A 331 16.35 21.99 -26.99
N ASP A 332 16.90 21.81 -25.80
CA ASP A 332 18.29 22.19 -25.47
C ASP A 332 19.30 21.20 -26.08
N THR A 333 19.68 21.46 -27.34
CA THR A 333 20.61 20.61 -28.10
C THR A 333 22.03 20.61 -27.52
N GLU A 334 22.46 21.67 -26.83
CA GLU A 334 23.77 21.75 -26.19
C GLU A 334 23.85 20.77 -25.01
N TYR A 335 22.86 20.78 -24.14
CA TYR A 335 22.81 19.83 -23.02
C TYR A 335 22.69 18.38 -23.51
N LEU A 336 21.79 18.12 -24.46
CA LEU A 336 21.55 16.76 -24.98
C LEU A 336 22.77 16.18 -25.67
N SER A 337 23.51 16.98 -26.45
CA SER A 337 24.76 16.52 -27.08
C SER A 337 25.86 16.26 -26.04
N LYS A 338 25.95 17.09 -24.99
CA LYS A 338 26.93 16.92 -23.91
C LYS A 338 26.63 15.74 -22.98
N LYS A 339 25.37 15.32 -22.88
CA LYS A 339 24.90 14.22 -22.03
C LYS A 339 24.29 13.08 -22.85
N SER A 340 24.75 12.89 -24.08
CA SER A 340 24.32 11.83 -24.98
C SER A 340 24.39 10.43 -24.35
N ASP A 341 25.39 10.16 -23.51
CA ASP A 341 25.53 8.88 -22.79
C ASP A 341 24.32 8.56 -21.89
N PHE A 342 23.57 9.56 -21.42
CA PHE A 342 22.41 9.35 -20.56
C PHE A 342 21.14 9.00 -21.35
N GLN A 343 21.14 9.18 -22.68
CA GLN A 343 20.01 8.87 -23.56
C GLN A 343 19.55 7.42 -23.40
N CYS A 344 20.49 6.48 -23.29
CA CYS A 344 20.18 5.05 -23.15
C CYS A 344 19.37 4.73 -21.88
N VAL A 345 19.57 5.50 -20.79
CA VAL A 345 18.79 5.37 -19.55
C VAL A 345 17.44 6.08 -19.71
N TYR A 346 17.44 7.26 -20.34
CA TYR A 346 16.22 8.04 -20.58
C TYR A 346 15.21 7.27 -21.44
N ASP A 347 15.67 6.53 -22.45
CA ASP A 347 14.82 5.80 -23.40
C ASP A 347 14.14 4.56 -22.81
N VAL A 348 14.67 4.02 -21.71
CA VAL A 348 14.21 2.74 -21.13
C VAL A 348 13.61 2.89 -19.73
N SER A 349 13.48 4.12 -19.22
CA SER A 349 13.03 4.38 -17.86
C SER A 349 12.24 5.66 -17.71
N SER A 350 11.48 5.78 -16.62
CA SER A 350 10.70 6.97 -16.29
C SER A 350 10.67 7.23 -14.79
N ILE A 351 10.18 8.41 -14.38
CA ILE A 351 9.81 8.68 -12.99
C ILE A 351 8.43 8.13 -12.67
N ASN A 352 8.14 8.03 -11.38
CA ASN A 352 7.07 7.16 -10.88
C ASN A 352 5.64 7.72 -10.99
N ASN A 353 5.43 9.00 -11.33
CA ASN A 353 4.06 9.53 -11.36
C ASN A 353 3.27 8.98 -12.55
N LEU A 354 1.95 8.82 -12.39
CA LEU A 354 1.08 8.20 -13.41
C LEU A 354 1.25 8.84 -14.79
N ARG A 355 1.31 10.18 -14.86
CA ARG A 355 1.48 10.92 -16.11
C ARG A 355 2.75 10.50 -16.87
N ASP A 356 3.88 10.42 -16.18
CA ASP A 356 5.16 10.08 -16.80
C ASP A 356 5.31 8.59 -17.07
N VAL A 357 4.70 7.73 -16.24
CA VAL A 357 4.63 6.28 -16.48
C VAL A 357 3.72 5.98 -17.69
N TYR A 358 2.57 6.65 -17.78
CA TYR A 358 1.63 6.54 -18.90
C TYR A 358 2.25 7.06 -20.20
N LYS A 359 2.89 8.23 -20.18
CA LYS A 359 3.63 8.75 -21.33
C LYS A 359 4.75 7.81 -21.77
N PHE A 360 5.46 7.22 -20.82
CA PHE A 360 6.55 6.31 -21.12
C PHE A 360 6.08 5.00 -21.76
N HIS A 361 5.12 4.30 -21.15
CA HIS A 361 4.68 2.97 -21.60
C HIS A 361 3.63 3.02 -22.71
N CYS A 362 2.68 3.96 -22.64
CA CYS A 362 1.54 4.04 -23.56
C CYS A 362 1.73 5.08 -24.67
N LYS A 363 2.76 5.93 -24.60
CA LYS A 363 3.06 7.00 -25.58
C LYS A 363 1.94 8.03 -25.75
N GLU A 364 1.15 8.22 -24.70
CA GLU A 364 0.05 9.19 -24.64
C GLU A 364 0.21 10.14 -23.44
N GLU A 365 -0.46 11.28 -23.45
CA GLU A 365 -0.33 12.29 -22.38
C GLU A 365 -1.61 12.45 -21.56
N LEU A 366 -1.43 12.62 -20.25
CA LEU A 366 -2.49 13.05 -19.32
C LEU A 366 -2.45 14.56 -19.11
N ASN A 367 -3.64 15.16 -19.09
CA ASN A 367 -3.82 16.58 -18.82
C ASN A 367 -3.68 16.87 -17.32
N LYS A 368 -3.13 18.04 -16.99
CA LYS A 368 -2.79 18.45 -15.62
C LYS A 368 -3.83 19.36 -14.96
N SER A 369 -4.68 20.02 -15.75
CA SER A 369 -5.41 21.21 -15.28
C SER A 369 -6.50 20.91 -14.24
N GLU A 370 -7.17 19.76 -14.36
CA GLU A 370 -8.34 19.41 -13.54
C GLU A 370 -7.93 19.04 -12.10
N ARG A 371 -6.76 18.41 -11.91
CA ARG A 371 -6.23 17.99 -10.59
C ARG A 371 -6.03 19.14 -9.59
N ASN A 372 -5.69 20.34 -10.08
CA ASN A 372 -5.35 21.46 -9.20
C ASN A 372 -6.55 21.88 -8.32
N LEU A 373 -7.78 21.61 -8.74
CA LEU A 373 -8.97 21.88 -7.92
C LEU A 373 -9.02 21.03 -6.64
N PHE A 374 -8.49 19.81 -6.66
CA PHE A 374 -8.40 18.97 -5.45
C PHE A 374 -7.24 19.34 -4.53
N VAL A 375 -6.30 20.16 -5.00
CA VAL A 375 -5.12 20.57 -4.23
C VAL A 375 -5.33 21.97 -3.63
N ASP A 376 -5.72 22.92 -4.47
CA ASP A 376 -5.77 24.35 -4.13
C ASP A 376 -7.21 24.88 -3.99
N GLY A 377 -8.21 24.10 -4.42
CA GLY A 377 -9.62 24.52 -4.46
C GLY A 377 -10.37 24.33 -3.15
N SER A 378 -11.64 24.72 -3.17
CA SER A 378 -12.61 24.53 -2.10
C SER A 378 -13.68 23.49 -2.46
N LEU A 379 -14.49 23.05 -1.48
CA LEU A 379 -15.64 22.19 -1.75
C LEU A 379 -16.63 22.89 -2.68
N GLU A 380 -16.80 24.20 -2.51
CA GLU A 380 -17.60 25.06 -3.38
C GLU A 380 -17.15 24.97 -4.83
N ASP A 381 -15.84 25.09 -5.10
CA ASP A 381 -15.29 25.02 -6.46
C ASP A 381 -15.53 23.66 -7.11
N ILE A 382 -15.48 22.58 -6.34
CA ILE A 382 -15.74 21.22 -6.81
C ILE A 382 -17.23 21.03 -7.14
N VAL A 383 -18.14 21.49 -6.29
CA VAL A 383 -19.58 21.24 -6.46
C VAL A 383 -20.27 22.15 -7.48
N ARG A 384 -19.57 23.18 -7.98
CA ARG A 384 -20.09 23.97 -9.10
C ARG A 384 -20.39 23.03 -10.27
N ASN A 385 -21.62 23.11 -10.78
CA ASN A 385 -22.18 22.12 -11.72
C ASN A 385 -21.38 21.99 -13.03
N ASP A 386 -20.62 23.03 -13.41
CA ASP A 386 -19.71 23.03 -14.55
C ASP A 386 -18.41 22.24 -14.29
N ASN A 387 -17.97 22.12 -13.03
CA ASN A 387 -16.71 21.47 -12.67
C ASN A 387 -16.88 19.98 -12.31
N LEU A 388 -17.92 19.63 -11.55
CA LEU A 388 -18.09 18.25 -11.05
C LEU A 388 -18.10 17.17 -12.17
N PRO A 389 -18.81 17.33 -13.31
CA PRO A 389 -18.74 16.36 -14.40
C PRO A 389 -17.33 16.20 -14.98
N SER A 390 -16.61 17.31 -15.20
CA SER A 390 -15.23 17.32 -15.70
C SER A 390 -14.28 16.65 -14.71
N LEU A 391 -14.44 16.89 -13.40
CA LEU A 391 -13.66 16.24 -12.35
C LEU A 391 -13.91 14.73 -12.25
N ILE A 392 -15.15 14.26 -12.41
CA ILE A 392 -15.44 12.83 -12.49
C ILE A 392 -14.79 12.21 -13.74
N THR A 393 -14.88 12.92 -14.87
CA THR A 393 -14.26 12.49 -16.13
C THR A 393 -12.74 12.43 -16.00
N TYR A 394 -12.13 13.38 -15.29
CA TYR A 394 -10.71 13.36 -14.94
C TYR A 394 -10.34 12.08 -14.18
N CYS A 395 -11.03 11.78 -13.07
CA CYS A 395 -10.79 10.58 -12.29
C CYS A 395 -10.96 9.30 -13.15
N ALA A 396 -11.97 9.28 -14.02
CA ALA A 396 -12.18 8.15 -14.94
C ALA A 396 -11.06 8.02 -15.98
N ARG A 397 -10.48 9.13 -16.46
CA ARG A 397 -9.31 9.11 -17.35
C ARG A 397 -8.07 8.55 -16.65
N ASP A 398 -7.86 8.87 -15.37
CA ASP A 398 -6.74 8.33 -14.58
C ASP A 398 -6.88 6.83 -14.35
N VAL A 399 -8.09 6.33 -14.08
CA VAL A 399 -8.40 4.88 -14.05
C VAL A 399 -8.10 4.22 -15.39
N ARG A 400 -8.51 4.84 -16.51
CA ARG A 400 -8.22 4.34 -17.86
C ARG A 400 -6.72 4.26 -18.13
N ALA A 401 -5.99 5.31 -17.76
CA ALA A 401 -4.54 5.37 -17.92
C ALA A 401 -3.85 4.30 -17.06
N THR A 402 -4.30 4.11 -15.82
CA THR A 402 -3.83 3.05 -14.92
C THR A 402 -4.02 1.67 -15.54
N HIS A 403 -5.20 1.38 -16.11
CA HIS A 403 -5.42 0.11 -16.83
C HIS A 403 -4.46 -0.06 -18.00
N ARG A 404 -4.32 0.95 -18.85
CA ARG A 404 -3.39 0.91 -20.00
C ARG A 404 -1.94 0.71 -19.58
N VAL A 405 -1.49 1.35 -18.51
CA VAL A 405 -0.17 1.09 -17.92
C VAL A 405 -0.11 -0.38 -17.48
N PHE A 406 -1.10 -0.84 -16.73
CA PHE A 406 -1.18 -2.21 -16.23
C PHE A 406 -1.04 -3.25 -17.34
N LYS A 407 -1.74 -3.07 -18.47
CA LYS A 407 -1.64 -3.95 -19.67
C LYS A 407 -0.19 -4.11 -20.16
N VAL A 408 0.63 -3.07 -20.05
CA VAL A 408 2.03 -3.09 -20.51
C VAL A 408 2.97 -3.61 -19.43
N VAL A 409 2.84 -3.12 -18.19
CA VAL A 409 3.83 -3.39 -17.13
C VAL A 409 3.66 -4.75 -16.50
N PHE A 410 2.44 -5.27 -16.42
CA PHE A 410 2.18 -6.54 -15.72
C PHE A 410 2.77 -7.75 -16.44
N PRO A 411 2.57 -7.95 -17.77
CA PRO A 411 3.23 -9.03 -18.49
C PRO A 411 4.75 -8.94 -18.41
N ARG A 412 5.30 -7.72 -18.56
CA ARG A 412 6.74 -7.47 -18.46
C ARG A 412 7.30 -7.79 -17.07
N PHE A 413 6.54 -7.52 -16.00
CA PHE A 413 6.92 -7.92 -14.64
C PHE A 413 7.06 -9.43 -14.52
N LEU A 414 6.15 -10.21 -15.12
CA LEU A 414 6.23 -11.67 -15.10
C LEU A 414 7.43 -12.21 -15.89
N GLU A 415 7.88 -11.50 -16.93
CA GLU A 415 9.11 -11.83 -17.67
C GLU A 415 10.38 -11.52 -16.87
N VAL A 416 10.43 -10.36 -16.20
CA VAL A 416 11.57 -9.92 -15.39
C VAL A 416 11.68 -10.70 -14.08
N CYS A 417 10.54 -11.04 -13.47
CA CYS A 417 10.44 -11.77 -12.21
C CYS A 417 9.62 -13.07 -12.39
N PRO A 418 10.18 -14.09 -13.08
CA PRO A 418 9.42 -15.28 -13.49
C PRO A 418 9.12 -16.24 -12.33
N HIS A 419 9.82 -16.13 -11.20
CA HIS A 419 9.61 -17.02 -10.07
C HIS A 419 8.26 -16.69 -9.39
N PRO A 420 7.36 -17.68 -9.16
CA PRO A 420 6.01 -17.42 -8.67
C PRO A 420 5.97 -16.77 -7.29
N VAL A 421 6.98 -17.02 -6.45
CA VAL A 421 7.15 -16.35 -5.15
C VAL A 421 7.26 -14.84 -5.26
N SER A 422 7.83 -14.29 -6.35
CA SER A 422 7.92 -12.84 -6.54
C SER A 422 6.53 -12.21 -6.63
N PHE A 423 5.62 -12.82 -7.41
CA PHE A 423 4.23 -12.35 -7.50
C PHE A 423 3.43 -12.63 -6.23
N ALA A 424 3.58 -13.83 -5.64
CA ALA A 424 2.94 -14.18 -4.37
C ALA A 424 3.32 -13.18 -3.25
N GLY A 425 4.61 -12.87 -3.13
CA GLY A 425 5.15 -11.91 -2.18
C GLY A 425 4.60 -10.50 -2.41
N MET A 426 4.55 -10.04 -3.67
CA MET A 426 3.98 -8.74 -4.01
C MET A 426 2.52 -8.61 -3.56
N ILE A 427 1.68 -9.60 -3.86
CA ILE A 427 0.27 -9.62 -3.42
C ILE A 427 0.17 -9.59 -1.89
N CYS A 428 0.99 -10.39 -1.20
CA CYS A 428 0.94 -10.45 0.26
C CYS A 428 1.37 -9.12 0.89
N MET A 429 2.43 -8.49 0.36
CA MET A 429 2.92 -7.19 0.82
C MET A 429 1.92 -6.05 0.54
N GLY A 430 1.12 -6.17 -0.53
CA GLY A 430 0.03 -5.23 -0.83
C GLY A 430 -1.07 -5.20 0.23
N ASN A 431 -1.18 -6.25 1.06
CA ASN A 431 -2.25 -6.46 2.05
C ASN A 431 -1.80 -6.32 3.51
N MET A 432 -0.65 -5.71 3.77
CA MET A 432 -0.18 -5.51 5.15
C MET A 432 -1.10 -4.55 5.92
N PHE A 433 -1.23 -4.79 7.23
CA PHE A 433 -1.90 -3.90 8.17
C PHE A 433 -0.99 -3.64 9.38
N LEU A 434 -1.12 -2.46 9.97
CA LEU A 434 -0.45 -2.09 11.21
C LEU A 434 -1.53 -1.86 12.26
N THR A 435 -1.51 -2.65 13.33
CA THR A 435 -2.45 -2.48 14.44
C THR A 435 -1.98 -1.33 15.32
N THR A 436 -2.85 -0.33 15.49
CA THR A 436 -2.68 0.74 16.48
C THR A 436 -3.70 0.58 17.60
N ASN A 437 -3.53 1.34 18.68
CA ASN A 437 -4.51 1.44 19.75
C ASN A 437 -4.75 2.93 20.07
N ARG A 438 -5.67 3.23 20.99
CA ARG A 438 -5.99 4.62 21.37
C ARG A 438 -4.83 5.38 22.01
N GLY A 439 -3.82 4.68 22.53
CA GLY A 439 -2.60 5.32 23.03
C GLY A 439 -1.72 5.91 21.94
N TRP A 440 -2.05 5.68 20.66
CA TRP A 440 -1.38 6.33 19.54
C TRP A 440 -1.61 7.84 19.52
N ASP A 441 -2.82 8.30 19.88
CA ASP A 441 -3.13 9.73 19.97
C ASP A 441 -2.32 10.38 21.09
N ASP A 442 -2.29 9.76 22.28
CA ASP A 442 -1.46 10.21 23.42
C ASP A 442 0.03 10.26 23.06
N TYR A 443 0.51 9.28 22.28
CA TYR A 443 1.90 9.24 21.80
C TYR A 443 2.21 10.42 20.87
N ILE A 444 1.34 10.72 19.90
CA ILE A 444 1.49 11.86 18.99
C ILE A 444 1.53 13.17 19.77
N GLU A 445 0.54 13.38 20.66
CA GLU A 445 0.45 14.60 21.47
C GLU A 445 1.67 14.78 22.38
N SER A 446 2.13 13.70 23.02
CA SER A 446 3.30 13.73 23.89
C SER A 446 4.58 14.02 23.12
N ALA A 447 4.78 13.40 21.95
CA ALA A 447 5.94 13.64 21.10
C ALA A 447 5.99 15.09 20.60
N GLU A 448 4.86 15.62 20.15
CA GLU A 448 4.72 17.01 19.68
C GLU A 448 4.98 18.00 20.81
N SER A 449 4.46 17.73 22.02
CA SER A 449 4.70 18.57 23.20
C SER A 449 6.19 18.67 23.54
N ILE A 450 6.91 17.54 23.53
CA ILE A 450 8.36 17.52 23.78
C ILE A 450 9.12 18.27 22.69
N TYR A 451 8.76 18.06 21.42
CA TYR A 451 9.37 18.76 20.28
C TYR A 451 9.24 20.28 20.43
N ARG A 452 8.02 20.79 20.70
CA ARG A 452 7.78 22.22 20.91
C ARG A 452 8.57 22.78 22.07
N LYS A 453 8.60 22.07 23.20
CA LYS A 453 9.38 22.47 24.37
C LYS A 453 10.87 22.58 24.05
N GLN A 454 11.42 21.64 23.28
CA GLN A 454 12.83 21.69 22.87
C GLN A 454 13.09 22.83 21.90
N LEU A 455 12.20 23.06 20.93
CA LEU A 455 12.29 24.18 20.00
C LEU A 455 12.30 25.52 20.75
N GLU A 456 11.34 25.74 21.64
CA GLU A 456 11.27 26.94 22.49
C GLU A 456 12.54 27.14 23.33
N SER A 457 13.14 26.05 23.84
CA SER A 457 14.37 26.13 24.64
C SER A 457 15.63 26.47 23.85
N ILE A 458 15.61 26.31 22.52
CA ILE A 458 16.72 26.67 21.63
C ILE A 458 16.55 28.10 21.11
N GLU A 459 15.30 28.56 20.96
CA GLU A 459 14.97 29.90 20.48
C GLU A 459 15.07 30.99 21.57
N LEU A 460 15.05 30.60 22.85
CA LEU A 460 15.31 31.44 24.04
C LEU A 460 16.80 31.41 24.43
#